data_AF-A0A5E7LI02-F1
#
_entry.id   AF-A0A5E7LI02-F1
#
_cell.length_a   1.000
_cell.length_b   1.000
_cell.length_c   1.000
_cell.angle_alpha   90.00
_cell.angle_beta   90.00
_cell.angle_gamma   90.00
#
_symmetry.space_group_name_H-M   'P 1'
#
loop_
_entity.id
_entity.type
_entity.pdbx_description
1 polymer ?
#
loop_
_entity_poly.entity_id
_entity_poly.type
_entity_poly.pdbx_seq_one_letter_code
_entity_poly.pdbx_strand_id
1 'polypeptide(L)'
;MIKYKIDNRTLQLLNAQVNLTETFNHVLRTAPKRECLAFRLKAERGTVKSTFVIELGSERHTLTLPNDKKMHLKLADFIEEIANGPFDASNSSDPAPLPHADRQYGRFEVRDKQRVFELVHTGGVLSLDMGIELPLHVALHRTHTRRGVTVILSIGNKSPNTRCFTLYDPDAEIYARLIESINHLAAAATPAAHAA
;
A
#
# COMPACT_ATOMS: atom_id res chain seq x y z
N MET A 1 -17.16 -1.90 -1.12
CA MET A 1 -17.52 -0.54 -0.66
C MET A 1 -16.31 0.37 -0.88
N ILE A 2 -16.48 1.61 -1.33
CA ILE A 2 -15.36 2.51 -1.63
C ILE A 2 -14.95 3.19 -0.32
N LYS A 3 -13.68 3.06 0.08
CA LYS A 3 -13.14 3.62 1.33
C LYS A 3 -12.15 4.74 1.03
N TYR A 4 -12.22 5.81 1.80
CA TYR A 4 -11.19 6.85 1.83
C TYR A 4 -9.91 6.27 2.44
N LYS A 5 -8.78 6.49 1.77
CA LYS A 5 -7.46 6.13 2.27
C LYS A 5 -6.55 7.34 2.28
N ILE A 6 -5.66 7.38 3.26
CA ILE A 6 -4.53 8.27 3.27
C ILE A 6 -3.54 7.77 2.23
N ASP A 7 -3.22 8.65 1.28
CA ASP A 7 -2.17 8.38 0.32
C ASP A 7 -0.78 8.53 0.97
N ASN A 8 0.20 7.97 0.28
CA ASN A 8 1.57 7.87 0.79
C ASN A 8 2.24 9.23 0.97
N ARG A 9 1.87 10.20 0.13
CA ARG A 9 2.36 11.57 0.22
C ARG A 9 1.80 12.23 1.47
N THR A 10 0.49 12.10 1.72
CA THR A 10 -0.14 12.59 2.94
C THR A 10 0.44 11.91 4.17
N LEU A 11 0.72 10.60 4.14
CA LEU A 11 1.35 9.90 5.26
C LEU A 11 2.74 10.46 5.61
N GLN A 12 3.55 10.80 4.60
CA GLN A 12 4.84 11.45 4.82
C GLN A 12 4.71 12.87 5.35
N LEU A 13 3.75 13.64 4.82
CA LEU A 13 3.44 14.97 5.36
C LEU A 13 3.03 14.88 6.82
N LEU A 14 2.18 13.91 7.20
CA LEU A 14 1.81 13.67 8.59
C LEU A 14 3.04 13.41 9.46
N ASN A 15 4.00 12.59 9.01
CA ASN A 15 5.23 12.34 9.76
C ASN A 15 6.04 13.62 10.07
N ALA A 16 6.09 14.57 9.13
CA ALA A 16 6.70 15.87 9.40
C ALA A 16 5.81 16.73 10.33
N GLN A 17 4.51 16.80 10.04
CA GLN A 17 3.55 17.67 10.70
C GLN A 17 3.27 17.31 12.16
N VAL A 18 3.39 16.04 12.54
CA VAL A 18 3.24 15.64 13.95
C VAL A 18 4.34 16.20 14.86
N ASN A 19 5.42 16.76 14.29
CA ASN A 19 6.48 17.44 15.03
C ASN A 19 6.33 18.98 14.99
N LEU A 20 5.26 19.50 14.40
CA LEU A 20 4.99 20.93 14.26
C LEU A 20 3.74 21.32 15.06
N THR A 21 3.64 22.61 15.38
CA THR A 21 2.43 23.22 15.95
C THR A 21 1.85 24.19 14.93
N GLU A 22 0.95 23.70 14.08
CA GLU A 22 0.33 24.49 13.02
C GLU A 22 -0.96 23.83 12.51
N THR A 23 -1.63 24.49 11.57
CA THR A 23 -2.83 23.99 10.89
C THR A 23 -2.49 23.63 9.44
N PHE A 24 -2.84 22.41 9.04
CA PHE A 24 -2.57 21.85 7.72
C PHE A 24 -3.88 21.45 7.03
N ASN A 25 -3.95 21.62 5.72
CA ASN A 25 -5.10 21.20 4.91
C ASN A 25 -4.71 20.01 4.04
N HIS A 26 -5.55 18.98 4.04
CA HIS A 26 -5.31 17.73 3.34
C HIS A 26 -6.56 17.26 2.60
N VAL A 27 -6.37 16.30 1.71
CA VAL A 27 -7.45 15.69 0.94
C VAL A 27 -7.25 14.17 0.95
N LEU A 28 -8.23 13.44 1.47
CA LEU A 28 -8.34 11.99 1.32
C LEU A 28 -8.91 11.66 -0.04
N ARG A 29 -8.48 10.54 -0.61
CA ARG A 29 -8.97 10.07 -1.90
C ARG A 29 -9.49 8.65 -1.81
N THR A 30 -10.48 8.35 -2.63
CA THR A 30 -10.93 6.97 -2.84
C THR A 30 -10.31 6.38 -4.10
N ALA A 31 -9.91 5.11 -4.02
CA ALA A 31 -9.59 4.31 -5.20
C ALA A 31 -10.78 3.37 -5.51
N PRO A 32 -11.21 3.21 -6.79
CA PRO A 32 -10.69 3.84 -8.01
C PRO A 32 -11.43 5.13 -8.43
N LYS A 33 -12.54 5.50 -7.77
CA LYS A 33 -13.42 6.61 -8.21
C LYS A 33 -12.86 8.02 -8.04
N ARG A 34 -11.72 8.19 -7.35
CA ARG A 34 -11.06 9.49 -7.09
C ARG A 34 -11.97 10.52 -6.42
N GLU A 35 -12.93 10.07 -5.61
CA GLU A 35 -13.71 10.99 -4.77
C GLU A 35 -12.75 11.59 -3.73
N CYS A 36 -12.87 12.90 -3.51
CA CYS A 36 -11.96 13.68 -2.68
C CYS A 36 -12.71 14.19 -1.44
N LEU A 37 -12.17 13.93 -0.26
CA LEU A 37 -12.68 14.44 1.01
C LEU A 37 -11.61 15.31 1.67
N ALA A 38 -11.87 16.62 1.74
CA ALA A 38 -10.96 17.56 2.37
C ALA A 38 -11.07 17.49 3.89
N PHE A 39 -9.93 17.58 4.59
CA PHE A 39 -9.88 17.71 6.03
C PHE A 39 -8.82 18.71 6.47
N ARG A 40 -9.06 19.34 7.62
CA ARG A 40 -8.11 20.25 8.26
C ARG A 40 -7.54 19.60 9.51
N LEU A 41 -6.22 19.50 9.58
CA LEU A 41 -5.47 18.97 10.71
C LEU A 41 -4.82 20.12 11.47
N LYS A 42 -5.22 20.33 12.72
CA LYS A 42 -4.49 21.20 13.66
C LYS A 42 -3.63 20.32 14.54
N ALA A 43 -2.32 20.50 14.45
CA ALA A 43 -1.36 19.81 15.29
C ALA A 43 -0.88 20.76 16.39
N GLU A 44 -0.86 20.28 17.62
CA GLU A 44 -0.32 20.98 18.78
C GLU A 44 0.68 20.07 19.48
N ARG A 45 1.97 20.39 19.33
CA ARG A 45 3.06 19.60 19.89
C ARG A 45 3.27 19.97 21.36
N GLY A 46 2.94 19.06 22.26
CA GLY A 46 3.33 19.14 23.67
C GLY A 46 4.66 18.42 23.95
N THR A 47 5.16 18.55 25.17
CA THR A 47 6.44 17.97 25.61
C THR A 47 6.39 16.44 25.71
N VAL A 48 5.27 15.89 26.21
CA VAL A 48 5.08 14.43 26.41
C VAL A 48 4.03 13.85 25.47
N LYS A 49 2.96 14.61 25.22
CA LYS A 49 1.84 14.24 24.34
C LYS A 49 1.57 15.35 23.35
N SER A 50 1.14 15.00 22.15
CA SER A 50 0.65 15.92 21.14
C SER A 50 -0.86 15.80 21.00
N THR A 51 -1.52 16.91 20.76
CA THR A 51 -2.95 16.98 20.50
C THR A 51 -3.19 17.28 19.03
N PHE A 52 -4.07 16.53 18.41
CA PHE A 52 -4.47 16.67 17.02
C PHE A 52 -5.96 16.93 16.96
N VAL A 53 -6.36 17.97 16.24
CA VAL A 53 -7.76 18.26 15.96
C VAL A 53 -7.99 18.11 14.47
N ILE A 54 -8.89 17.22 14.09
CA ILE A 54 -9.24 16.91 12.71
C ILE A 54 -10.64 17.44 12.46
N GLU A 55 -10.77 18.30 11.45
CA GLU A 55 -12.03 18.89 11.04
C GLU A 55 -12.39 18.36 9.64
N LEU A 56 -13.50 17.62 9.57
CA LEU A 56 -14.04 16.99 8.37
C LEU A 56 -15.43 17.57 8.11
N GLY A 57 -15.52 18.56 7.21
CA GLY A 57 -16.77 19.29 6.99
C GLY A 57 -17.27 19.97 8.28
N SER A 58 -18.42 19.55 8.80
CA SER A 58 -19.01 20.04 10.05
C SER A 58 -18.55 19.29 11.29
N GLU A 59 -17.82 18.19 11.14
CA GLU A 59 -17.38 17.36 12.26
C GLU A 59 -15.99 17.77 12.74
N ARG A 60 -15.80 17.72 14.06
CA ARG A 60 -14.53 18.02 14.71
C ARG A 60 -14.18 16.89 15.67
N HIS A 61 -13.07 16.24 15.40
CA HIS A 61 -12.55 15.10 16.15
C HIS A 61 -11.22 15.48 16.81
N THR A 62 -11.01 15.08 18.06
CA THR A 62 -9.78 15.38 18.80
C THR A 62 -9.10 14.08 19.20
N LEU A 63 -7.80 13.97 18.94
CA LEU A 63 -6.97 12.83 19.29
C LEU A 63 -5.72 13.31 20.04
N THR A 64 -5.45 12.74 21.22
CA THR A 64 -4.21 13.01 21.95
C THR A 64 -3.36 11.76 21.96
N LEU A 65 -2.13 11.86 21.44
CA LEU A 65 -1.18 10.75 21.35
C LEU A 65 0.10 11.05 22.12
N PRO A 66 0.77 10.04 22.70
CA PRO A 66 2.13 10.19 23.19
C PRO A 66 3.08 10.48 22.02
N ASN A 67 4.14 11.25 22.28
CA ASN A 67 5.17 11.59 21.30
C ASN A 67 6.04 10.34 20.97
N ASP A 68 5.51 9.45 20.13
CA ASP A 68 6.20 8.24 19.69
C ASP A 68 6.58 8.30 18.20
N LYS A 69 7.50 7.43 17.75
CA LYS A 69 7.98 7.39 16.36
C LYS A 69 6.90 6.95 15.35
N LYS A 70 5.84 6.27 15.80
CA LYS A 70 4.73 5.76 14.97
C LYS A 70 3.47 6.63 15.11
N MET A 71 3.57 7.80 15.72
CA MET A 71 2.41 8.65 16.06
C MET A 71 1.67 9.10 14.79
N HIS A 72 2.41 9.38 13.72
CA HIS A 72 1.84 9.71 12.42
C HIS A 72 1.05 8.54 11.79
N LEU A 73 1.43 7.29 12.06
CA LEU A 73 0.71 6.10 11.59
C LEU A 73 -0.61 5.96 12.36
N LYS A 74 -0.59 6.12 13.68
CA LYS A 74 -1.81 6.10 14.52
C LYS A 74 -2.77 7.24 14.18
N LEU A 75 -2.22 8.43 13.90
CA LEU A 75 -3.01 9.56 13.43
C LEU A 75 -3.65 9.27 12.07
N ALA A 76 -2.92 8.61 11.16
CA ALA A 76 -3.46 8.22 9.87
C ALA A 76 -4.60 7.19 10.00
N ASP A 77 -4.42 6.17 10.85
CA ASP A 77 -5.46 5.19 11.17
C ASP A 77 -6.73 5.88 11.70
N PHE A 78 -6.57 6.82 12.64
CA PHE A 78 -7.69 7.58 13.19
C PHE A 78 -8.42 8.42 12.13
N ILE A 79 -7.68 9.08 11.23
CA ILE A 79 -8.26 9.87 10.13
C ILE A 79 -9.04 8.98 9.16
N GLU A 80 -8.52 7.79 8.82
CA GLU A 80 -9.25 6.84 7.97
C GLU A 80 -10.51 6.31 8.68
N GLU A 81 -10.46 6.06 9.98
CA GLU A 81 -11.61 5.61 10.76
C GLU A 81 -12.75 6.64 10.74
N ILE A 82 -12.46 7.90 11.12
CA ILE A 82 -13.48 8.95 11.14
C ILE A 82 -13.99 9.32 9.73
N ALA A 83 -13.17 9.20 8.69
CA ALA A 83 -13.56 9.50 7.32
C ALA A 83 -14.47 8.41 6.70
N ASN A 84 -14.34 7.17 7.13
CA ASN A 84 -15.14 6.05 6.63
C ASN A 84 -16.34 5.71 7.52
N GLY A 85 -16.44 6.33 8.70
CA GLY A 85 -17.48 6.07 9.69
C GLY A 85 -17.26 4.78 10.49
N PRO A 86 -18.07 4.53 11.53
CA PRO A 86 -17.98 3.31 12.33
C PRO A 86 -18.13 2.06 11.46
N PHE A 87 -17.26 1.08 11.70
CA PHE A 87 -17.20 -0.15 10.93
C PHE A 87 -18.47 -0.99 11.14
N ASP A 88 -19.35 -1.04 10.15
CA ASP A 88 -20.47 -1.99 10.12
C ASP A 88 -19.95 -3.41 9.88
N ALA A 89 -19.70 -4.14 10.98
CA ALA A 89 -19.26 -5.53 10.96
C ALA A 89 -20.26 -6.49 10.29
N SER A 90 -21.49 -6.03 10.00
CA SER A 90 -22.54 -6.79 9.31
C SER A 90 -22.42 -6.81 7.78
N ASN A 91 -21.55 -5.96 7.18
CA ASN A 91 -21.63 -5.63 5.75
C ASN A 91 -20.34 -5.82 4.92
N SER A 92 -19.31 -6.54 5.37
CA SER A 92 -18.17 -6.79 4.47
C SER A 92 -17.51 -8.16 4.60
N SER A 93 -17.63 -8.93 3.53
CA SER A 93 -16.73 -10.02 3.15
C SER A 93 -15.31 -9.56 2.75
N ASP A 94 -14.97 -8.28 2.95
CA ASP A 94 -13.63 -7.75 2.75
C ASP A 94 -12.80 -7.91 4.04
N PRO A 95 -11.55 -8.39 3.96
CA PRO A 95 -10.67 -8.46 5.12
C PRO A 95 -10.50 -7.08 5.76
N ALA A 96 -10.53 -7.04 7.09
CA ALA A 96 -10.36 -5.81 7.85
C ALA A 96 -9.05 -5.10 7.42
N PRO A 97 -9.09 -3.82 7.05
CA PRO A 97 -7.89 -3.10 6.64
C PRO A 97 -6.88 -3.09 7.78
N LEU A 98 -5.67 -3.57 7.51
CA LEU A 98 -4.57 -3.56 8.47
C LEU A 98 -4.22 -2.10 8.84
N PRO A 99 -4.06 -1.79 10.14
CA PRO A 99 -3.62 -0.48 10.60
C PRO A 99 -2.30 -0.08 9.93
N HIS A 100 -2.15 1.19 9.56
CA HIS A 100 -0.92 1.78 9.03
C HIS A 100 0.29 1.45 9.89
N ALA A 101 0.11 1.36 11.21
CA ALA A 101 1.18 0.98 12.15
C ALA A 101 1.73 -0.45 11.99
N ASP A 102 0.91 -1.33 11.39
CA ASP A 102 1.14 -2.77 11.23
C ASP A 102 1.37 -3.18 9.76
N ARG A 103 1.15 -2.27 8.79
CA ARG A 103 1.39 -2.54 7.38
C ARG A 103 2.89 -2.79 7.13
N GLN A 104 3.20 -3.99 6.65
CA GLN A 104 4.53 -4.34 6.14
C GLN A 104 4.48 -4.36 4.61
N TYR A 105 5.01 -3.32 3.99
CA TYR A 105 5.08 -3.20 2.53
C TYR A 105 6.23 -4.04 1.98
N GLY A 106 6.00 -4.72 0.85
CA GLY A 106 7.01 -5.51 0.15
C GLY A 106 7.37 -6.83 0.83
N ARG A 107 6.52 -7.34 1.74
CA ARG A 107 6.78 -8.61 2.43
C ARG A 107 6.61 -9.76 1.45
N PHE A 108 7.74 -10.31 1.02
CA PHE A 108 7.79 -11.47 0.14
C PHE A 108 7.98 -12.74 0.98
N GLU A 109 6.87 -13.33 1.43
CA GLU A 109 6.91 -14.45 2.38
C GLU A 109 7.51 -15.72 1.77
N VAL A 110 7.94 -16.65 2.63
CA VAL A 110 8.43 -17.97 2.21
C VAL A 110 7.37 -18.72 1.38
N ARG A 111 6.09 -18.55 1.71
CA ARG A 111 4.97 -19.12 0.95
C ARG A 111 4.85 -18.53 -0.46
N ASP A 112 5.04 -17.21 -0.60
CA ASP A 112 4.98 -16.55 -1.90
C ASP A 112 6.15 -16.96 -2.78
N LYS A 113 7.35 -17.08 -2.21
CA LYS A 113 8.53 -17.63 -2.89
C LYS A 113 8.28 -19.03 -3.45
N GLN A 114 7.68 -19.90 -2.65
CA GLN A 114 7.33 -21.26 -3.08
C GLN A 114 6.32 -21.25 -4.24
N ARG A 115 5.27 -20.41 -4.16
CA ARG A 115 4.28 -20.27 -5.23
C ARG A 115 4.88 -19.72 -6.52
N VAL A 116 5.83 -18.80 -6.43
CA VAL A 116 6.56 -18.30 -7.61
C VAL A 116 7.47 -19.37 -8.19
N PHE A 117 8.12 -20.18 -7.36
CA PHE A 117 8.90 -21.32 -7.83
C PHE A 117 8.04 -22.32 -8.59
N GLU A 118 6.86 -22.67 -8.06
CA GLU A 118 5.88 -23.52 -8.75
C GLU A 118 5.43 -22.91 -10.08
N LEU A 119 5.14 -21.60 -10.08
CA LEU A 119 4.75 -20.86 -11.29
C LEU A 119 5.83 -20.93 -12.38
N VAL A 120 7.11 -20.88 -12.04
CA VAL A 120 8.20 -21.03 -13.02
C VAL A 120 8.15 -22.41 -13.68
N HIS A 121 7.87 -23.46 -12.91
CA HIS A 121 7.83 -24.84 -13.40
C HIS A 121 6.61 -25.11 -14.28
N THR A 122 5.44 -24.67 -13.85
CA THR A 122 4.16 -25.02 -14.46
C THR A 122 3.64 -23.99 -15.44
N GLY A 123 4.06 -22.72 -15.30
CA GLY A 123 3.38 -21.59 -15.93
C GLY A 123 2.01 -21.33 -15.31
N GLY A 124 1.38 -20.23 -15.72
CA GLY A 124 0.06 -19.82 -15.26
C GLY A 124 0.03 -18.38 -14.77
N VAL A 125 -0.82 -18.11 -13.80
CA VAL A 125 -1.03 -16.79 -13.22
C VAL A 125 -1.02 -16.85 -11.70
N LEU A 126 -0.47 -15.81 -11.08
CA LEU A 126 -0.34 -15.67 -9.64
C LEU A 126 -0.64 -14.23 -9.24
N SER A 127 -1.41 -14.05 -8.18
CA SER A 127 -1.61 -12.74 -7.55
C SER A 127 -0.96 -12.76 -6.18
N LEU A 128 -0.07 -11.80 -5.96
CA LEU A 128 0.71 -11.62 -4.74
C LEU A 128 0.19 -10.40 -3.98
N ASP A 129 -0.17 -10.60 -2.72
CA ASP A 129 -0.45 -9.52 -1.79
C ASP A 129 0.85 -9.14 -1.08
N MET A 130 1.48 -8.06 -1.56
CA MET A 130 2.75 -7.58 -1.03
C MET A 130 2.54 -6.49 0.03
N GLY A 131 1.33 -6.35 0.58
CA GLY A 131 0.97 -5.27 1.50
C GLY A 131 0.88 -3.90 0.86
N ILE A 132 0.98 -3.82 -0.47
CA ILE A 132 0.82 -2.60 -1.29
C ILE A 132 -0.66 -2.43 -1.69
N GLU A 133 -1.05 -1.20 -2.06
CA GLU A 133 -2.47 -0.84 -2.27
C GLU A 133 -3.20 -1.70 -3.32
N LEU A 134 -2.47 -2.15 -4.34
CA LEU A 134 -2.99 -2.96 -5.44
C LEU A 134 -2.19 -4.27 -5.54
N PRO A 135 -2.85 -5.42 -5.75
CA PRO A 135 -2.15 -6.70 -5.86
C PRO A 135 -1.15 -6.69 -7.03
N LEU A 136 -0.05 -7.41 -6.84
CA LEU A 136 0.94 -7.67 -7.88
C LEU A 136 0.56 -8.95 -8.61
N HIS A 137 0.18 -8.82 -9.88
CA HIS A 137 -0.12 -9.94 -10.75
C HIS A 137 1.12 -10.38 -11.52
N VAL A 138 1.34 -11.68 -11.57
CA VAL A 138 2.40 -12.36 -12.32
C VAL A 138 1.74 -13.34 -13.27
N ALA A 139 1.90 -13.16 -14.57
CA ALA A 139 1.54 -14.14 -15.58
C ALA A 139 2.84 -14.70 -16.18
N LEU A 140 2.95 -16.02 -16.24
CA LEU A 140 4.10 -16.71 -16.82
C LEU A 140 3.60 -17.74 -17.83
N HIS A 141 3.93 -17.55 -19.10
CA HIS A 141 3.67 -18.53 -20.14
C HIS A 141 4.96 -19.32 -20.40
N ARG A 142 4.88 -20.65 -20.26
CA ARG A 142 6.00 -21.55 -20.56
C ARG A 142 5.80 -22.15 -21.94
N THR A 143 6.78 -21.97 -22.82
CA THR A 143 6.75 -22.61 -24.14
C THR A 143 7.23 -24.05 -24.00
N HIS A 144 6.42 -25.01 -24.44
CA HIS A 144 6.79 -26.44 -24.39
C HIS A 144 7.62 -26.88 -25.59
N THR A 145 7.52 -26.17 -26.71
CA THR A 145 8.24 -26.49 -27.96
C THR A 145 9.67 -25.96 -28.00
N ARG A 146 9.98 -24.94 -27.19
CA ARG A 146 11.32 -24.37 -26.99
C ARG A 146 11.48 -24.03 -25.52
N ARG A 147 12.65 -24.29 -24.93
CA ARG A 147 12.92 -23.91 -23.54
C ARG A 147 12.88 -22.39 -23.42
N GLY A 148 11.82 -21.87 -22.82
CA GLY A 148 11.66 -20.44 -22.61
C GLY A 148 10.39 -20.12 -21.84
N VAL A 149 10.39 -18.94 -21.22
CA VAL A 149 9.25 -18.40 -20.50
C VAL A 149 9.03 -16.94 -20.90
N THR A 150 7.78 -16.54 -21.06
CA THR A 150 7.39 -15.14 -21.19
C THR A 150 6.65 -14.73 -19.93
N VAL A 151 7.14 -13.67 -19.29
CA VAL A 151 6.62 -13.16 -18.02
C VAL A 151 5.98 -11.80 -18.25
N ILE A 152 4.81 -11.58 -17.67
CA ILE A 152 4.15 -10.29 -17.55
C ILE A 152 3.89 -10.04 -16.05
N LEU A 153 4.42 -8.93 -15.53
CA LEU A 153 4.20 -8.45 -14.17
C LEU A 153 3.37 -7.17 -14.23
N SER A 154 2.40 -7.01 -13.34
CA SER A 154 1.62 -5.77 -13.25
C SER A 154 1.16 -5.48 -11.83
N ILE A 155 1.17 -4.21 -11.43
CA ILE A 155 0.56 -3.75 -10.17
C ILE A 155 -0.64 -2.86 -10.49
N GLY A 156 -1.84 -3.37 -10.20
CA GLY A 156 -3.08 -2.63 -10.39
C GLY A 156 -3.38 -2.19 -11.82
N ASN A 157 -4.17 -1.12 -11.95
CA ASN A 157 -4.89 -0.77 -13.18
C ASN A 157 -4.30 0.42 -13.95
N LYS A 158 -3.14 0.97 -13.52
CA LYS A 158 -2.54 2.17 -14.13
C LYS A 158 -1.11 1.91 -14.60
N SER A 159 -0.84 2.29 -15.84
CA SER A 159 0.49 2.36 -16.46
C SER A 159 1.33 3.52 -15.89
N PRO A 160 2.67 3.41 -15.77
CA PRO A 160 3.52 2.29 -16.19
C PRO A 160 3.99 1.45 -14.99
N ASN A 161 3.13 0.56 -14.49
CA ASN A 161 3.51 -0.43 -13.47
C ASN A 161 3.50 -1.86 -14.04
N THR A 162 3.87 -2.02 -15.32
CA THR A 162 3.90 -3.30 -16.03
C THR A 162 5.32 -3.60 -16.50
N ARG A 163 5.79 -4.83 -16.34
CA ARG A 163 7.04 -5.33 -16.93
C ARG A 163 6.75 -6.58 -17.73
N CYS A 164 7.31 -6.68 -18.93
CA CYS A 164 7.19 -7.84 -19.79
C CYS A 164 8.57 -8.24 -20.31
N PHE A 165 8.93 -9.50 -20.20
CA PHE A 165 10.22 -10.01 -20.69
C PHE A 165 10.13 -11.51 -20.98
N THR A 166 11.07 -12.00 -21.79
CA THR A 166 11.19 -13.43 -22.13
C THR A 166 12.59 -13.91 -21.79
N LEU A 167 12.68 -15.09 -21.16
CA LEU A 167 13.94 -15.72 -20.76
C LEU A 167 14.03 -17.12 -21.36
N TYR A 168 15.25 -17.56 -21.65
CA TYR A 168 15.55 -18.90 -22.19
C TYR A 168 16.48 -19.69 -21.26
N ASP A 169 16.68 -19.20 -20.03
CA ASP A 169 17.59 -19.73 -19.02
C ASP A 169 17.00 -20.97 -18.30
N PRO A 170 17.80 -21.69 -17.48
CA PRO A 170 17.29 -22.72 -16.58
C PRO A 170 16.31 -22.18 -15.53
N ASP A 171 15.46 -23.05 -14.97
CA ASP A 171 14.39 -22.66 -14.04
C ASP A 171 14.90 -21.90 -12.79
N ALA A 172 16.10 -22.24 -12.29
CA ALA A 172 16.70 -21.54 -11.15
C ALA A 172 17.04 -20.07 -11.47
N GLU A 173 17.55 -19.80 -12.67
CA GLU A 173 17.91 -18.45 -13.13
C GLU A 173 16.65 -17.64 -13.48
N ILE A 174 15.67 -18.29 -14.12
CA ILE A 174 14.35 -17.71 -14.36
C ILE A 174 13.72 -17.29 -13.04
N TYR A 175 13.74 -18.18 -12.03
CA TYR A 175 13.23 -17.90 -10.71
C TYR A 175 13.94 -16.71 -10.05
N ALA A 176 15.27 -16.67 -10.07
CA ALA A 176 16.04 -15.57 -9.50
C ALA A 176 15.69 -14.22 -10.15
N ARG A 177 15.68 -14.15 -11.49
CA ARG A 177 15.31 -12.94 -12.25
C ARG A 177 13.86 -12.52 -12.01
N LEU A 178 12.96 -13.48 -11.84
CA LEU A 178 11.56 -13.23 -11.54
C LEU A 178 11.40 -12.63 -10.14
N ILE A 179 12.06 -13.19 -9.11
CA ILE A 179 12.08 -12.63 -7.76
C ILE A 179 12.62 -11.20 -7.76
N GLU A 180 13.74 -10.97 -8.43
CA GLU A 180 14.36 -9.65 -8.55
C GLU A 180 13.39 -8.65 -9.21
N SER A 181 12.74 -9.04 -10.30
CA SER A 181 11.76 -8.21 -11.00
C SER A 181 10.52 -7.89 -10.17
N ILE A 182 10.01 -8.87 -9.40
CA ILE A 182 8.91 -8.69 -8.45
C ILE A 182 9.31 -7.69 -7.37
N ASN A 183 10.48 -7.84 -6.77
CA ASN A 183 10.97 -6.93 -5.73
C ASN A 183 11.14 -5.52 -6.25
N HIS A 184 11.72 -5.35 -7.44
CA HIS A 184 11.85 -4.02 -8.05
C HIS A 184 10.49 -3.38 -8.33
N LEU A 185 9.53 -4.15 -8.85
CA LEU A 185 8.21 -3.63 -9.16
C LEU A 185 7.45 -3.28 -7.86
N ALA A 186 7.53 -4.14 -6.84
CA ALA A 186 6.96 -3.88 -5.53
C ALA A 186 7.58 -2.64 -4.87
N ALA A 187 8.92 -2.50 -4.92
CA ALA A 187 9.64 -1.34 -4.40
C ALA A 187 9.20 -0.03 -5.09
N ALA A 188 9.04 -0.05 -6.41
CA ALA A 188 8.56 1.10 -7.18
C ALA A 188 7.10 1.47 -6.86
N ALA A 189 6.28 0.50 -6.46
CA ALA A 189 4.91 0.72 -6.01
C ALA A 189 4.79 1.01 -4.50
N THR A 190 5.92 1.12 -3.79
CA THR A 190 5.87 1.48 -2.38
C THR A 190 5.50 2.94 -2.19
N PRO A 191 4.88 3.25 -1.04
CA PRO A 191 4.71 4.61 -0.55
C PRO A 191 5.95 5.50 -0.64
N ALA A 192 7.13 4.95 -0.30
CA ALA A 192 8.39 5.68 -0.27
C ALA A 192 8.86 6.08 -1.68
N ALA A 193 8.70 5.21 -2.68
CA ALA A 193 9.11 5.49 -4.05
C ALA A 193 8.24 6.56 -4.72
N HIS A 194 6.97 6.70 -4.34
CA HIS A 194 6.07 7.72 -4.92
C HIS A 194 6.32 9.15 -4.42
N ALA A 195 7.20 9.35 -3.45
CA ALA A 195 7.45 10.66 -2.85
C ALA A 195 8.88 11.18 -3.04
N ALA A 196 9.75 10.41 -3.70
CA ALA A 196 11.07 10.84 -4.17
C ALA A 196 10.95 11.47 -5.57
#